data_AF-A0A931W3K8-F1
#
_entry.id   AF-A0A931W3K8-F1
#
_cell.length_a   1.000
_cell.length_b   1.000
_cell.length_c   1.000
_cell.angle_alpha   90.00
_cell.angle_beta   90.00
_cell.angle_gamma   90.00
#
_symmetry.space_group_name_H-M   'P 1'
#
loop_
_entity.id
_entity.type
_entity.pdbx_description
1 polymer ?
#
loop_
_entity_poly.entity_id
_entity_poly.type
_entity_poly.pdbx_seq_one_letter_code
_entity_poly.pdbx_strand_id
1 'polypeptide(L)'
;GKGPIFIECLTHRMRGHYEGDPAKYRELSQLAEWKKKDPLARAAKVLKARKLIADKEIESIEGEARALVEKAAEFALASPWPAPDEVSSQVTA
;
A
#
# COMPACT_ATOMS: atom_id res chain seq x y z
N GLY A 1 11.59 -26.64 18.51
CA GLY A 1 11.16 -25.43 17.77
C GLY A 1 10.35 -24.56 18.70
N LYS A 2 10.65 -23.27 18.81
CA LYS A 2 10.23 -22.37 19.91
C LYS A 2 8.73 -22.04 20.01
N GLY A 3 7.86 -22.76 19.29
CA GLY A 3 6.41 -22.52 19.27
C GLY A 3 6.00 -21.25 18.51
N PRO A 4 4.69 -20.98 18.40
CA PRO A 4 4.17 -19.76 17.79
C PRO A 4 4.38 -18.53 18.68
N ILE A 5 4.38 -17.35 18.08
CA ILE A 5 4.49 -16.05 18.75
C ILE A 5 3.39 -15.12 18.22
N PHE A 6 2.83 -14.31 19.11
CA PHE A 6 1.93 -13.22 18.75
C PHE A 6 2.70 -11.89 18.66
N ILE A 7 2.44 -11.11 17.61
CA ILE A 7 3.02 -9.79 17.40
C ILE A 7 1.91 -8.81 17.06
N GLU A 8 1.82 -7.72 17.82
CA GLU A 8 0.92 -6.61 17.53
C GLU A 8 1.68 -5.47 16.84
N CYS A 9 1.26 -5.12 15.63
CA CYS A 9 1.82 -4.03 14.85
C CYS A 9 0.87 -2.83 14.87
N LEU A 10 1.10 -1.89 15.80
CA LEU A 10 0.30 -0.66 15.89
C LEU A 10 0.53 0.21 14.65
N THR A 11 -0.49 0.34 13.82
CA THR A 11 -0.46 1.09 12.56
C THR A 11 -1.72 1.94 12.39
N HIS A 12 -1.78 2.70 11.31
CA HIS A 12 -2.93 3.55 11.00
C HIS A 12 -3.26 3.53 9.51
N ARG A 13 -4.56 3.43 9.20
CA ARG A 13 -5.05 3.49 7.82
C ARG A 13 -5.35 4.93 7.44
N MET A 14 -4.63 5.44 6.44
CA MET A 14 -4.75 6.84 6.00
C MET A 14 -6.08 7.16 5.29
N ARG A 15 -6.71 6.17 4.64
CA ARG A 15 -7.97 6.34 3.91
C ARG A 15 -9.17 5.74 4.66
N GLY A 16 -10.36 5.88 4.05
CA GLY A 16 -11.62 5.24 4.44
C GLY A 16 -11.53 3.73 4.65
N HIS A 17 -12.59 3.12 5.18
CA HIS A 17 -12.69 1.66 5.33
C HIS A 17 -12.63 0.90 4.01
N TYR A 18 -13.16 1.51 2.98
CA TYR A 18 -13.14 1.05 1.61
C TYR A 18 -13.12 2.27 0.69
N GLU A 19 -13.02 2.02 -0.61
CA GLU A 19 -13.13 3.05 -1.65
C GLU A 19 -14.56 3.59 -1.69
N GLY A 20 -14.79 4.72 -1.00
CA GLY A 20 -16.10 5.36 -0.87
C GLY A 20 -16.49 5.72 0.58
N ASP A 21 -15.79 5.19 1.59
CA ASP A 21 -16.05 5.56 2.98
C ASP A 21 -15.57 6.99 3.28
N PRO A 22 -16.46 7.92 3.67
CA PRO A 22 -16.11 9.30 3.99
C PRO A 22 -15.36 9.44 5.33
N ALA A 23 -15.24 8.37 6.14
CA ALA A 23 -14.48 8.33 7.39
C ALA A 23 -14.95 9.33 8.47
N LYS A 24 -16.24 9.69 8.50
CA LYS A 24 -16.82 10.68 9.43
C LYS A 24 -16.73 10.30 10.93
N TYR A 25 -16.41 9.04 11.22
CA TYR A 25 -16.25 8.51 12.57
C TYR A 25 -14.84 8.73 13.15
N ARG A 26 -13.96 9.45 12.46
CA ARG A 26 -12.56 9.68 12.88
C ARG A 26 -12.28 11.16 13.08
N GLU A 27 -11.48 11.44 14.09
CA GLU A 27 -10.95 12.76 14.34
C GLU A 27 -9.83 13.10 13.35
N LEU A 28 -9.93 14.26 12.69
CA LEU A 28 -8.92 14.70 11.71
C LEU A 28 -7.55 14.95 12.38
N SER A 29 -7.55 15.33 13.65
CA SER A 29 -6.34 15.53 14.46
C SER A 29 -5.52 14.24 14.60
N GLN A 30 -6.19 13.11 14.86
CA GLN A 30 -5.53 11.81 14.95
C GLN A 30 -4.87 11.44 13.62
N LEU A 31 -5.55 11.63 12.50
CA LEU A 31 -4.97 11.38 11.18
C LEU A 31 -3.72 12.23 10.94
N ALA A 32 -3.74 13.51 11.33
CA ALA A 32 -2.58 14.39 11.22
C ALA A 32 -1.39 13.93 12.07
N GLU A 33 -1.63 13.45 13.29
CA GLU A 33 -0.59 12.87 14.14
C GLU A 33 0.02 11.62 13.53
N TRP A 34 -0.80 10.74 12.97
CA TRP A 34 -0.33 9.51 12.34
C TRP A 34 0.42 9.74 11.03
N LYS A 35 0.05 10.78 10.25
CA LYS A 35 0.83 11.20 9.07
C LYS A 35 2.27 11.56 9.41
N LYS A 36 2.52 12.17 10.59
CA LYS A 36 3.89 12.46 11.06
C LYS A 36 4.70 11.19 11.36
N LYS A 37 4.04 10.03 11.50
CA LYS A 37 4.65 8.72 11.78
C LYS A 37 4.79 7.85 10.53
N ASP A 38 4.64 8.43 9.33
CA ASP A 38 4.75 7.72 8.06
C ASP A 38 6.00 6.81 8.01
N PRO A 39 5.83 5.49 7.82
CA PRO A 39 6.94 4.55 7.79
C PRO A 39 7.91 4.80 6.64
N LEU A 40 7.45 5.29 5.48
CA LEU A 40 8.32 5.58 4.33
C LEU A 40 9.22 6.78 4.62
N ALA A 41 8.65 7.87 5.15
CA ALA A 41 9.43 9.04 5.55
C ALA A 41 10.45 8.69 6.65
N ARG A 42 10.07 7.85 7.62
CA ARG A 42 10.97 7.35 8.67
C ARG A 42 12.09 6.49 8.09
N ALA A 43 11.77 5.56 7.18
CA ALA A 43 12.76 4.71 6.53
C ALA A 43 13.77 5.54 5.73
N ALA A 44 13.29 6.47 4.90
CA ALA A 44 14.14 7.39 4.14
C ALA A 44 15.10 8.16 5.05
N LYS A 45 14.62 8.70 6.18
CA LYS A 45 15.47 9.39 7.16
C LYS A 45 16.56 8.47 7.73
N VAL A 46 16.20 7.25 8.12
CA VAL A 46 17.14 6.27 8.70
C VAL A 46 18.20 5.84 7.68
N LEU A 47 17.80 5.54 6.44
CA LEU A 47 18.70 5.11 5.38
C LEU A 47 19.66 6.24 4.97
N LYS A 48 19.17 7.48 4.85
CA LYS A 48 20.00 8.65 4.58
C LYS A 48 21.01 8.92 5.69
N ALA A 49 20.59 8.83 6.96
CA ALA A 49 21.50 9.01 8.10
C ALA A 49 22.62 7.97 8.11
N ARG A 50 22.36 6.76 7.59
CA ARG A 50 23.35 5.68 7.42
C ARG A 50 24.14 5.76 6.11
N LYS A 51 23.90 6.77 5.27
CA LYS A 51 24.51 6.94 3.94
C LYS A 51 24.29 5.72 3.03
N LEU A 52 23.13 5.07 3.15
CA LEU A 52 22.75 3.90 2.37
C LEU A 52 21.92 4.24 1.12
N ILE A 53 21.46 5.49 1.00
CA ILE A 53 20.63 5.95 -0.11
C ILE A 53 20.78 7.47 -0.28
N ALA A 54 20.74 7.96 -1.52
CA ALA A 54 20.66 9.36 -1.88
C ALA A 54 19.23 9.77 -2.28
N ASP A 55 18.93 11.07 -2.24
CA ASP A 55 17.59 11.58 -2.62
C ASP A 55 17.22 11.21 -4.05
N LYS A 56 18.18 11.27 -4.99
CA LYS A 56 17.98 10.85 -6.39
C LYS A 56 17.58 9.38 -6.54
N GLU A 57 18.08 8.51 -5.67
CA GLU A 57 17.71 7.08 -5.69
C GLU A 57 16.28 6.89 -5.17
N ILE A 58 15.88 7.63 -4.14
CA ILE A 58 14.50 7.63 -3.64
C ILE A 58 13.54 8.09 -4.75
N GLU A 59 13.87 9.20 -5.42
CA GLU A 59 13.08 9.73 -6.56
C GLU A 59 12.96 8.70 -7.69
N SER A 60 14.04 7.97 -8.02
CA SER A 60 14.00 6.90 -9.02
C SER A 60 13.03 5.79 -8.62
N ILE A 61 13.12 5.31 -7.37
CA ILE A 61 12.25 4.24 -6.85
C ILE A 61 10.78 4.67 -6.85
N GLU A 62 10.47 5.90 -6.45
CA GLU A 62 9.10 6.44 -6.50
C GLU A 62 8.58 6.51 -7.94
N GLY A 63 9.42 6.93 -8.88
CA GLY A 63 9.10 6.96 -10.31
C GLY A 63 8.80 5.57 -10.87
N GLU A 64 9.67 4.60 -10.59
CA GLU A 64 9.52 3.20 -10.99
C GLU A 64 8.25 2.57 -10.42
N ALA A 65 7.99 2.78 -9.12
CA ALA A 65 6.78 2.29 -8.46
C ALA A 65 5.51 2.88 -9.10
N ARG A 66 5.52 4.17 -9.43
CA ARG A 66 4.39 4.84 -10.08
C ARG A 66 4.15 4.31 -11.49
N ALA A 67 5.21 4.16 -12.29
CA ALA A 67 5.12 3.59 -13.62
C ALA A 67 4.60 2.14 -13.60
N LEU A 68 5.02 1.34 -12.61
CA LEU A 68 4.54 -0.02 -12.43
C LEU A 68 3.04 -0.07 -12.14
N VAL A 69 2.56 0.79 -11.22
CA VAL A 69 1.14 0.88 -10.89
C VAL A 69 0.31 1.35 -12.08
N GLU A 70 0.78 2.36 -12.83
CA GLU A 70 0.10 2.85 -14.02
C GLU A 70 -0.07 1.74 -15.07
N LYS A 71 1.03 1.04 -15.40
CA LYS A 71 1.00 -0.06 -16.34
C LYS A 71 0.07 -1.20 -15.91
N ALA A 72 0.03 -1.50 -14.61
CA ALA A 72 -0.89 -2.50 -14.07
C ALA A 72 -2.36 -2.06 -14.19
N ALA A 73 -2.65 -0.77 -13.95
CA ALA A 73 -3.98 -0.21 -14.10
C ALA A 73 -4.43 -0.20 -15.57
N GLU A 74 -3.56 0.22 -16.50
CA GLU A 74 -3.82 0.16 -17.94
C GLU A 74 -4.15 -1.27 -18.39
N PHE A 75 -3.34 -2.25 -17.98
CA PHE A 75 -3.59 -3.66 -18.28
C PHE A 75 -4.93 -4.13 -17.74
N ALA A 76 -5.26 -3.81 -16.48
CA ALA A 76 -6.50 -4.23 -15.85
C ALA A 76 -7.73 -3.62 -16.54
N LEU A 77 -7.66 -2.33 -16.92
CA LEU A 77 -8.75 -1.64 -17.62
C LEU A 77 -8.93 -2.08 -19.07
N ALA A 78 -7.84 -2.47 -19.75
CA ALA A 78 -7.87 -2.97 -21.11
C ALA A 78 -8.20 -4.46 -21.21
N SER A 79 -8.17 -5.19 -20.09
CA SER A 79 -8.45 -6.61 -20.05
C SER A 79 -9.93 -6.87 -20.40
N PRO A 80 -10.23 -7.88 -21.23
CA PRO A 80 -11.59 -8.24 -21.54
C PRO A 80 -12.31 -8.74 -20.28
N TRP A 81 -13.63 -8.55 -20.24
CA TRP A 81 -14.45 -9.22 -19.25
C TRP A 81 -14.37 -10.75 -19.45
N PRO A 82 -14.41 -11.55 -18.36
CA PRO A 82 -14.45 -13.00 -18.47
C PRO A 82 -15.72 -13.43 -19.21
N ALA A 83 -15.65 -14.55 -19.92
CA ALA A 83 -16.82 -15.10 -20.59
C ALA A 83 -17.86 -15.58 -19.56
N PRO A 84 -19.17 -15.45 -19.82
CA PRO A 84 -20.19 -15.83 -18.83
C PRO A 84 -20.12 -17.28 -18.35
N ASP A 85 -19.63 -18.20 -19.19
CA ASP A 85 -19.44 -19.62 -18.88
C ASP A 85 -18.25 -19.90 -17.95
N GLU A 86 -17.35 -18.93 -17.75
CA GLU A 86 -16.24 -19.05 -16.80
C GLU A 86 -16.68 -18.95 -15.33
N VAL A 87 -17.92 -18.52 -15.05
CA VAL A 87 -18.44 -18.27 -13.70
C VAL A 87 -18.35 -19.49 -12.77
N SER A 88 -18.47 -20.71 -13.30
CA SER A 88 -18.43 -21.97 -12.55
C SER A 88 -17.13 -22.76 -12.72
N SER A 89 -16.16 -22.23 -13.47
CA SER A 89 -14.96 -22.95 -13.91
C SER A 89 -13.98 -23.34 -12.79
N GLN A 90 -14.15 -22.81 -11.58
CA GLN A 90 -13.27 -23.06 -10.41
C GLN A 90 -14.05 -23.60 -9.18
N VAL A 91 -15.25 -24.16 -9.39
CA VAL A 91 -16.07 -24.70 -8.28
C VAL A 91 -15.59 -26.09 -7.84
N THR A 92 -15.03 -26.88 -8.74
CA THR A 92 -14.37 -28.16 -8.46
C THR A 92 -12.99 -28.19 -9.11
N ALA A 93 -12.11 -29.06 -8.59
CA ALA A 93 -10.81 -29.33 -9.20
C ALA A 93 -10.94 -29.96 -10.59
#